data_AF-A0A3D0DN49-F1
#
_entry.id   AF-A0A3D0DN49-F1
#
_cell.length_a   1.000
_cell.length_b   1.000
_cell.length_c   1.000
_cell.angle_alpha   90.00
_cell.angle_beta   90.00
_cell.angle_gamma   90.00
#
_symmetry.space_group_name_H-M   'P 1'
#
loop_
_entity.id
_entity.type
_entity.pdbx_description
1 polymer ?
#
loop_
_entity_poly.entity_id
_entity_poly.type
_entity_poly.pdbx_seq_one_letter_code
_entity_poly.pdbx_strand_id
1 'polypeptide(L)'
;PTSTPTSTPTSAPILDDNKDIVIDDIPLAEGVSIEVAESAIISSDSDEGPVGTVYGKLQAKLKKASKNSITLSWKKVSGAKYVIYGNKCGKKNGYKKIATISKNSFTHKKLKKNTYYKYIIVAVKDGKVASASKSIHIATKGGKNGNTKKVVLNKKKATIKKGKKYKIKAKQKAESSKIKVKKHRALSFESSDENVVTVSKSGKAEAIGKGTAYIYVYAQDGVMAKIRIKVK
;
A
#
# COMPACT_ATOMS: atom_id res chain seq x y z
N PRO A 1 -36.65 4.68 28.56
CA PRO A 1 -35.45 4.51 29.41
C PRO A 1 -34.23 4.27 28.53
N THR A 2 -33.50 5.36 28.34
CA THR A 2 -32.35 5.55 27.47
C THR A 2 -31.13 4.81 28.04
N SER A 3 -30.55 3.86 27.30
CA SER A 3 -29.23 3.30 27.64
C SER A 3 -28.14 4.02 26.85
N THR A 4 -27.43 4.87 27.57
CA THR A 4 -26.19 5.56 27.18
C THR A 4 -25.12 4.53 26.78
N PRO A 5 -24.41 4.70 25.65
CA PRO A 5 -23.19 3.93 25.39
C PRO A 5 -22.02 4.51 26.19
N THR A 6 -21.50 3.69 27.10
CA THR A 6 -20.29 3.92 27.89
C THR A 6 -19.09 4.16 26.96
N SER A 7 -18.49 5.35 27.04
CA SER A 7 -17.20 5.67 26.45
C SER A 7 -16.08 4.98 27.24
N THR A 8 -15.33 4.08 26.60
CA THR A 8 -14.08 3.55 27.16
C THR A 8 -13.01 4.66 27.13
N PRO A 9 -12.31 4.93 28.24
CA PRO A 9 -11.28 5.97 28.27
C PRO A 9 -10.04 5.52 27.50
N THR A 10 -9.51 6.46 26.70
CA THR A 10 -8.16 6.42 26.13
C THR A 10 -7.14 6.35 27.27
N SER A 11 -6.42 5.24 27.39
CA SER A 11 -5.25 5.20 28.29
C SER A 11 -4.12 6.01 27.65
N ALA A 12 -3.68 7.06 28.33
CA ALA A 12 -2.43 7.74 28.03
C ALA A 12 -1.24 6.77 28.12
N PRO A 13 -0.15 6.97 27.36
CA PRO A 13 1.01 6.11 27.45
C PRO A 13 1.71 6.30 28.81
N ILE A 14 1.90 5.19 29.52
CA ILE A 14 2.77 5.11 30.70
C ILE A 14 4.20 5.13 30.18
N LEU A 15 4.98 6.13 30.59
CA LEU A 15 6.43 6.17 30.41
C LEU A 15 7.04 5.27 31.49
N ASP A 16 7.56 4.13 31.08
CA ASP A 16 8.43 3.30 31.91
C ASP A 16 9.86 3.51 31.43
N ASP A 17 10.66 4.17 32.26
CA ASP A 17 12.07 4.40 32.02
C ASP A 17 12.79 3.05 32.12
N ASN A 18 13.54 2.72 31.07
CA ASN A 18 14.55 1.65 31.04
C ASN A 18 14.12 0.26 30.48
N LYS A 19 13.63 0.24 29.24
CA LYS A 19 13.66 -0.95 28.37
C LYS A 19 13.91 -0.52 26.93
N ASP A 20 14.87 -1.17 26.25
CA ASP A 20 15.09 -1.01 24.81
C ASP A 20 13.76 -1.00 24.08
N ILE A 21 13.44 0.11 23.42
CA ILE A 21 12.17 0.29 22.70
C ILE A 21 12.18 -0.73 21.57
N VAL A 22 11.40 -1.80 21.74
CA VAL A 22 11.05 -2.70 20.63
C VAL A 22 10.09 -1.91 19.74
N ILE A 23 10.65 -1.20 18.76
CA ILE A 23 9.93 -0.32 17.81
C ILE A 23 9.09 -1.14 16.81
N ASP A 24 9.15 -2.48 16.87
CA ASP A 24 8.59 -3.37 15.85
C ASP A 24 7.05 -3.38 15.79
N ASP A 25 6.36 -2.87 16.82
CA ASP A 25 4.90 -2.87 16.88
C ASP A 25 4.22 -1.50 16.69
N ILE A 26 4.97 -0.41 16.51
CA ILE A 26 4.34 0.90 16.26
C ILE A 26 3.89 0.96 14.79
N PRO A 27 2.57 1.01 14.50
CA PRO A 27 2.09 1.08 13.13
C PRO A 27 2.54 2.39 12.48
N LEU A 28 2.99 2.32 11.23
CA LEU A 28 3.27 3.47 10.38
C LEU A 28 1.96 4.16 9.95
N ALA A 29 1.32 4.81 10.91
CA ALA A 29 0.03 5.44 10.81
C ALA A 29 0.15 6.97 10.61
N GLU A 30 -0.99 7.63 10.44
CA GLU A 30 -1.04 9.09 10.40
C GLU A 30 -0.67 9.70 11.75
N GLY A 31 0.11 10.79 11.74
CA GLY A 31 0.51 11.54 12.93
C GLY A 31 1.83 11.11 13.57
N VAL A 32 2.40 9.95 13.20
CA VAL A 32 3.70 9.51 13.73
C VAL A 32 4.85 10.40 13.21
N SER A 33 5.95 10.46 13.96
CA SER A 33 7.14 11.20 13.56
C SER A 33 7.86 10.54 12.37
N ILE A 34 8.73 11.29 11.70
CA ILE A 34 9.46 10.80 10.52
C ILE A 34 10.51 9.76 10.95
N GLU A 35 11.08 9.89 12.15
CA GLU A 35 12.08 8.99 12.70
C GLU A 35 11.49 7.62 13.01
N VAL A 36 10.31 7.57 13.64
CA VAL A 36 9.55 6.33 13.86
C VAL A 36 9.21 5.68 12.51
N ALA A 37 8.79 6.47 11.54
CA ALA A 37 8.50 5.97 10.20
C ALA A 37 9.74 5.39 9.49
N GLU A 38 10.89 6.05 9.61
CA GLU A 38 12.14 5.60 9.04
C GLU A 38 12.60 4.28 9.67
N SER A 39 12.56 4.18 11.00
CA SER A 39 12.88 2.95 11.73
C SER A 39 11.99 1.77 11.31
N ALA A 40 10.67 1.96 11.29
CA ALA A 40 9.72 0.92 10.87
C ALA A 40 9.95 0.46 9.42
N ILE A 41 10.33 1.39 8.52
CA ILE A 41 10.63 1.06 7.12
C ILE A 41 11.95 0.31 6.98
N ILE A 42 12.99 0.71 7.72
CA ILE A 42 14.31 0.09 7.65
C ILE A 42 14.28 -1.33 8.24
N SER A 43 13.55 -1.55 9.34
CA SER A 43 13.41 -2.87 9.97
C SER A 43 12.46 -3.81 9.22
N SER A 44 11.54 -3.29 8.40
CA SER A 44 10.54 -4.10 7.71
C SER A 44 11.14 -5.13 6.74
N ASP A 45 10.87 -6.41 7.03
CA ASP A 45 11.14 -7.56 6.17
C ASP A 45 9.94 -7.98 5.29
N SER A 46 8.74 -7.46 5.61
CA SER A 46 7.49 -7.70 4.89
C SER A 46 7.50 -7.21 3.43
N ASP A 47 7.04 -8.08 2.52
CA ASP A 47 6.79 -7.74 1.11
C ASP A 47 5.60 -6.77 0.94
N GLU A 48 4.73 -6.61 1.95
CA GLU A 48 3.66 -5.61 1.94
C GLU A 48 4.12 -4.22 2.43
N GLY A 49 5.26 -4.18 3.13
CA GLY A 49 5.73 -3.05 3.92
C GLY A 49 5.30 -3.13 5.40
N PRO A 50 5.68 -2.13 6.21
CA PRO A 50 5.35 -2.05 7.63
C PRO A 50 3.84 -2.05 7.90
N VAL A 51 3.46 -2.47 9.10
CA VAL A 51 2.08 -2.32 9.61
C VAL A 51 1.67 -0.84 9.58
N GLY A 52 0.39 -0.55 9.36
CA GLY A 52 -0.13 0.83 9.24
C GLY A 52 -0.06 1.44 7.84
N THR A 53 0.74 0.88 6.93
CA THR A 53 0.75 1.30 5.52
C THR A 53 -0.58 1.01 4.82
N VAL A 54 -0.99 1.89 3.90
CA VAL A 54 -2.26 1.79 3.16
C VAL A 54 -2.06 2.03 1.66
N TYR A 55 -2.97 1.51 0.84
CA TYR A 55 -2.98 1.73 -0.60
C TYR A 55 -3.85 2.94 -1.00
N GLY A 56 -5.04 3.09 -0.41
CA GLY A 56 -6.11 3.97 -0.90
C GLY A 56 -5.77 5.45 -0.92
N LYS A 57 -4.98 5.93 0.05
CA LYS A 57 -4.57 7.34 0.15
C LYS A 57 -3.59 7.76 -0.94
N LEU A 58 -2.45 7.05 -1.06
CA LEU A 58 -1.39 7.39 -2.00
C LEU A 58 -1.50 6.69 -3.35
N GLN A 59 -2.07 5.49 -3.42
CA GLN A 59 -2.21 4.70 -4.65
C GLN A 59 -0.90 4.64 -5.45
N ALA A 60 0.21 4.46 -4.73
CA ALA A 60 1.55 4.45 -5.31
C ALA A 60 1.65 3.33 -6.34
N LYS A 61 2.24 3.66 -7.49
CA LYS A 61 2.32 2.74 -8.63
C LYS A 61 3.48 3.04 -9.57
N LEU A 62 3.82 2.03 -10.36
CA LEU A 62 4.63 2.18 -11.56
C LEU A 62 3.97 3.16 -12.54
N LYS A 63 4.69 4.22 -12.91
CA LYS A 63 4.35 5.10 -14.03
C LYS A 63 5.05 4.65 -15.32
N LYS A 64 6.36 4.38 -15.25
CA LYS A 64 7.17 3.93 -16.40
C LYS A 64 8.39 3.15 -15.93
N ALA A 65 8.73 2.06 -16.61
CA ALA A 65 9.98 1.34 -16.43
C ALA A 65 10.80 1.36 -17.72
N SER A 66 12.11 1.53 -17.60
CA SER A 66 13.10 1.36 -18.67
C SER A 66 14.13 0.29 -18.27
N LYS A 67 15.17 0.09 -19.09
CA LYS A 67 16.28 -0.82 -18.78
C LYS A 67 17.10 -0.38 -17.55
N ASN A 68 17.08 0.90 -17.19
CA ASN A 68 17.96 1.46 -16.16
C ASN A 68 17.30 2.53 -15.28
N SER A 69 15.97 2.67 -15.36
CA SER A 69 15.23 3.59 -14.51
C SER A 69 13.80 3.12 -14.24
N ILE A 70 13.29 3.50 -13.08
CA ILE A 70 11.88 3.32 -12.69
C ILE A 70 11.31 4.69 -12.32
N THR A 71 10.20 5.06 -12.96
CA THR A 71 9.40 6.22 -12.58
C THR A 71 8.19 5.77 -11.79
N LEU A 72 8.09 6.28 -10.58
CA LEU A 72 6.98 6.09 -9.64
C LEU A 72 6.00 7.26 -9.75
N SER A 73 4.74 7.01 -9.42
CA SER A 73 3.73 8.06 -9.24
C SER A 73 2.74 7.68 -8.16
N TRP A 74 2.14 8.68 -7.54
CA TRP A 74 1.13 8.52 -6.49
C TRP A 74 0.11 9.67 -6.56
N LYS A 75 -1.03 9.48 -5.88
CA LYS A 75 -2.02 10.52 -5.63
C LYS A 75 -1.41 11.57 -4.72
N LYS A 76 -1.60 12.83 -5.09
CA LYS A 76 -1.10 13.97 -4.32
C LYS A 76 -1.89 14.12 -3.01
N VAL A 77 -1.16 14.26 -1.91
CA VAL A 77 -1.63 14.81 -0.63
C VAL A 77 -1.30 16.31 -0.64
N SER A 78 -2.31 17.15 -0.40
CA SER A 78 -2.13 18.60 -0.42
C SER A 78 -1.21 19.05 0.74
N GLY A 79 -0.29 19.97 0.45
CA GLY A 79 0.69 20.46 1.42
C GLY A 79 1.81 19.48 1.79
N ALA A 80 1.79 18.24 1.28
CA ALA A 80 2.78 17.24 1.67
C ALA A 80 4.08 17.30 0.83
N LYS A 81 5.21 17.04 1.50
CA LYS A 81 6.43 16.51 0.86
C LYS A 81 6.39 14.99 0.90
N TYR A 82 7.21 14.35 0.07
CA TYR A 82 7.27 12.89 -0.03
C TYR A 82 8.69 12.42 0.20
N VAL A 83 8.87 11.51 1.15
CA VAL A 83 10.11 10.77 1.35
C VAL A 83 9.98 9.43 0.63
N ILE A 84 10.94 9.13 -0.24
CA ILE A 84 10.96 7.91 -1.03
C ILE A 84 12.05 7.02 -0.46
N TYR A 85 11.65 5.84 -0.02
CA TYR A 85 12.54 4.76 0.36
C TYR A 85 12.52 3.69 -0.71
N GLY A 86 13.66 3.05 -0.98
CA GLY A 86 13.70 1.92 -1.89
C GLY A 86 15.06 1.26 -1.99
N ASN A 87 15.05 0.01 -2.46
CA ASN A 87 16.26 -0.76 -2.71
C ASN A 87 15.95 -1.90 -3.71
N LYS A 88 16.98 -2.65 -4.14
CA LYS A 88 16.80 -3.89 -4.89
C LYS A 88 15.96 -4.89 -4.05
N CYS A 89 15.05 -5.62 -4.66
CA CYS A 89 14.32 -6.67 -3.96
C CYS A 89 15.26 -7.81 -3.52
N GLY A 90 14.96 -8.44 -2.38
CA GLY A 90 15.70 -9.57 -1.82
C GLY A 90 15.97 -9.41 -0.33
N LYS A 91 16.11 -10.53 0.39
CA LYS A 91 16.23 -10.57 1.86
C LYS A 91 17.41 -9.76 2.41
N LYS A 92 18.53 -9.70 1.67
CA LYS A 92 19.74 -8.96 2.08
C LYS A 92 19.66 -7.44 1.85
N ASN A 93 18.58 -6.94 1.25
CA ASN A 93 18.46 -5.54 0.85
C ASN A 93 17.34 -4.85 1.65
N GLY A 94 17.70 -4.25 2.78
CA GLY A 94 16.82 -3.35 3.54
C GLY A 94 16.48 -2.09 2.76
N TYR A 95 15.40 -1.40 3.13
CA TYR A 95 15.08 -0.12 2.52
C TYR A 95 16.14 0.94 2.84
N LYS A 96 16.32 1.89 1.92
CA LYS A 96 17.16 3.07 2.14
C LYS A 96 16.43 4.30 1.65
N LYS A 97 16.60 5.43 2.33
CA LYS A 97 16.10 6.72 1.85
C LYS A 97 16.80 7.08 0.54
N ILE A 98 16.02 7.42 -0.47
CA ILE A 98 16.51 7.79 -1.80
C ILE A 98 16.42 9.30 -2.01
N ALA A 99 15.27 9.89 -1.66
CA ALA A 99 15.01 11.31 -1.90
C ALA A 99 13.87 11.84 -1.03
N THR A 100 13.83 13.16 -0.89
CA THR A 100 12.66 13.91 -0.42
C THR A 100 12.27 14.94 -1.47
N ILE A 101 11.02 14.93 -1.93
CA ILE A 101 10.54 15.81 -3.02
C ILE A 101 9.12 16.33 -2.74
N SER A 102 8.72 17.44 -3.37
CA SER A 102 7.34 17.96 -3.29
C SER A 102 6.42 17.50 -4.43
N LYS A 103 6.99 16.88 -5.48
CA LYS A 103 6.23 16.37 -6.63
C LYS A 103 5.66 14.99 -6.32
N ASN A 104 4.53 14.64 -6.94
CA ASN A 104 3.87 13.34 -6.76
C ASN A 104 4.39 12.24 -7.72
N SER A 105 5.62 12.40 -8.22
CA SER A 105 6.28 11.46 -9.11
C SER A 105 7.80 11.59 -8.96
N PHE A 106 8.49 10.45 -9.03
CA PHE A 106 9.94 10.35 -8.87
C PHE A 106 10.52 9.37 -9.87
N THR A 107 11.68 9.69 -10.47
CA THR A 107 12.41 8.77 -11.36
C THR A 107 13.73 8.36 -10.72
N HIS A 108 13.81 7.09 -10.33
CA HIS A 108 15.05 6.47 -9.87
C HIS A 108 15.85 6.00 -11.09
N LYS A 109 17.03 6.59 -11.32
CA LYS A 109 17.93 6.29 -12.46
C LYS A 109 19.08 5.36 -12.03
N LYS A 110 19.95 5.00 -12.98
CA LYS A 110 21.17 4.18 -12.78
C LYS A 110 20.88 2.79 -12.17
N LEU A 111 19.72 2.23 -12.51
CA LEU A 111 19.30 0.91 -12.05
C LEU A 111 19.87 -0.19 -12.94
N LYS A 112 20.04 -1.40 -12.38
CA LYS A 112 20.46 -2.59 -13.12
C LYS A 112 19.28 -3.11 -13.94
N LYS A 113 19.53 -3.44 -15.22
CA LYS A 113 18.52 -4.04 -16.10
C LYS A 113 17.98 -5.36 -15.56
N ASN A 114 16.76 -5.72 -15.97
CA ASN A 114 16.11 -6.99 -15.61
C ASN A 114 16.08 -7.26 -14.08
N THR A 115 16.04 -6.23 -13.25
CA THR A 115 16.12 -6.34 -11.79
C THR A 115 14.87 -5.76 -11.12
N TYR A 116 14.39 -6.44 -10.08
CA TYR A 116 13.30 -5.95 -9.23
C TYR A 116 13.83 -5.00 -8.14
N TYR A 117 13.08 -3.94 -7.91
CA TYR A 117 13.27 -2.96 -6.86
C TYR A 117 11.98 -2.77 -6.07
N LYS A 118 12.11 -2.56 -4.76
CA LYS A 118 11.00 -2.27 -3.84
C LYS A 118 11.04 -0.81 -3.42
N TYR A 119 9.86 -0.21 -3.25
CA TYR A 119 9.72 1.19 -2.86
C TYR A 119 8.60 1.40 -1.85
N ILE A 120 8.79 2.35 -0.93
CA ILE A 120 7.76 2.90 -0.05
C ILE A 120 7.80 4.42 -0.18
N ILE A 121 6.63 5.04 -0.28
CA ILE A 121 6.48 6.49 -0.35
C ILE A 121 5.77 6.94 0.92
N VAL A 122 6.39 7.86 1.66
CA VAL A 122 5.82 8.47 2.86
C VAL A 122 5.46 9.91 2.53
N ALA A 123 4.18 10.25 2.62
CA ALA A 123 3.73 11.64 2.58
C ALA A 123 3.88 12.24 3.98
N VAL A 124 4.57 13.37 4.03
CA VAL A 124 4.88 14.12 5.25
C VAL A 124 4.28 15.51 5.14
N LYS A 125 3.51 15.90 6.15
CA LYS A 125 2.91 17.23 6.28
C LYS A 125 3.16 17.73 7.69
N ASP A 126 3.58 18.98 7.84
CA ASP A 126 3.82 19.61 9.15
C ASP A 126 4.74 18.78 10.06
N GLY A 127 5.79 18.19 9.48
CA GLY A 127 6.77 17.36 10.19
C GLY A 127 6.29 15.96 10.59
N LYS A 128 5.05 15.57 10.25
CA LYS A 128 4.45 14.27 10.63
C LYS A 128 4.01 13.47 9.41
N VAL A 129 3.89 12.16 9.57
CA VAL A 129 3.36 11.27 8.53
C VAL A 129 1.88 11.57 8.30
N ALA A 130 1.51 11.90 7.06
CA ALA A 130 0.12 11.99 6.63
C ALA A 130 -0.39 10.65 6.07
N SER A 131 0.50 9.88 5.43
CA SER A 131 0.23 8.53 4.92
C SER A 131 1.53 7.87 4.47
N ALA A 132 1.61 6.55 4.62
CA ALA A 132 2.64 5.74 3.95
C ALA A 132 2.01 4.73 2.98
N SER A 133 2.64 4.52 1.83
CA SER A 133 2.18 3.58 0.83
C SER A 133 2.49 2.14 1.25
N LYS A 134 1.67 1.18 0.79
CA LYS A 134 2.14 -0.21 0.68
C LYS A 134 3.45 -0.27 -0.10
N SER A 135 4.28 -1.27 0.21
CA SER A 135 5.45 -1.57 -0.61
C SER A 135 5.03 -1.92 -2.04
N ILE A 136 5.75 -1.36 -3.01
CA ILE A 136 5.61 -1.69 -4.43
C ILE A 136 6.88 -2.32 -4.98
N HIS A 137 6.74 -3.43 -5.69
CA HIS A 137 7.82 -4.21 -6.31
C HIS A 137 7.75 -4.09 -7.83
N ILE A 138 8.81 -3.55 -8.43
CA ILE A 138 8.83 -3.16 -9.84
C ILE A 138 10.12 -3.66 -10.49
N ALA A 139 10.00 -4.29 -11.66
CA ALA A 139 11.13 -4.67 -12.49
C ALA A 139 11.49 -3.57 -13.51
N THR A 140 12.79 -3.29 -13.62
CA THR A 140 13.36 -2.65 -14.82
C THR A 140 13.25 -3.59 -16.02
N LYS A 141 13.16 -3.04 -17.23
CA LYS A 141 13.11 -3.79 -18.49
C LYS A 141 14.47 -4.36 -18.89
N GLY A 142 14.53 -5.01 -20.06
CA GLY A 142 15.77 -5.55 -20.64
C GLY A 142 16.05 -7.01 -20.28
N GLY A 143 15.02 -7.79 -19.98
CA GLY A 143 15.08 -9.23 -19.78
C GLY A 143 13.69 -9.83 -19.55
N LYS A 144 13.63 -11.02 -18.94
CA LYS A 144 12.39 -11.78 -18.72
C LYS A 144 11.51 -11.27 -17.57
N ASN A 145 12.08 -10.49 -16.64
CA ASN A 145 11.32 -9.90 -15.54
C ASN A 145 10.49 -8.72 -16.04
N GLY A 146 9.24 -8.61 -15.61
CA GLY A 146 8.46 -7.42 -15.90
C GLY A 146 7.27 -7.22 -14.99
N ASN A 147 6.39 -6.32 -15.41
CA ASN A 147 5.37 -5.73 -14.55
C ASN A 147 3.96 -6.11 -15.03
N THR A 148 3.00 -5.84 -14.17
CA THR A 148 1.57 -5.96 -14.43
C THR A 148 1.16 -4.89 -15.43
N LYS A 149 0.49 -5.31 -16.49
CA LYS A 149 -0.18 -4.41 -17.43
C LYS A 149 -1.54 -3.98 -16.92
N LYS A 150 -2.29 -4.93 -16.36
CA LYS A 150 -3.68 -4.70 -15.93
C LYS A 150 -4.12 -5.70 -14.87
N VAL A 151 -4.93 -5.23 -13.93
CA VAL A 151 -5.79 -6.06 -13.07
C VAL A 151 -7.19 -6.09 -13.69
N VAL A 152 -7.73 -7.29 -13.91
CA VAL A 152 -9.03 -7.50 -14.54
C VAL A 152 -10.00 -8.08 -13.51
N LEU A 153 -11.12 -7.40 -13.29
CA LEU A 153 -12.19 -7.86 -12.43
C LEU A 153 -13.29 -8.53 -13.26
N ASN A 154 -13.89 -9.59 -12.73
CA ASN A 154 -15.08 -10.19 -13.33
C ASN A 154 -16.29 -9.24 -13.34
N LYS A 155 -16.47 -8.48 -12.26
CA LYS A 155 -17.51 -7.45 -12.10
C LYS A 155 -16.87 -6.18 -11.55
N LYS A 156 -17.37 -5.03 -12.00
CA LYS A 156 -16.96 -3.70 -11.51
C LYS A 156 -17.93 -3.09 -10.50
N LYS A 157 -19.10 -3.72 -10.32
CA LYS A 157 -20.11 -3.33 -9.32
C LYS A 157 -20.81 -4.57 -8.76
N ALA A 158 -21.19 -4.51 -7.48
CA ALA A 158 -22.06 -5.50 -6.85
C ALA A 158 -22.96 -4.81 -5.81
N THR A 159 -24.16 -5.38 -5.61
CA THR A 159 -25.06 -5.00 -4.51
C THR A 159 -25.17 -6.21 -3.58
N ILE A 160 -24.97 -6.01 -2.28
CA ILE A 160 -24.93 -7.07 -1.27
C ILE A 160 -25.85 -6.67 -0.12
N LYS A 161 -26.61 -7.61 0.44
CA LYS A 161 -27.39 -7.36 1.67
C LYS A 161 -26.45 -7.30 2.87
N LYS A 162 -26.73 -6.43 3.85
CA LYS A 162 -25.96 -6.37 5.12
C LYS A 162 -25.77 -7.78 5.72
N GLY A 163 -24.57 -8.06 6.23
CA GLY A 163 -24.16 -9.35 6.80
C GLY A 163 -23.83 -10.45 5.77
N LYS A 164 -24.03 -10.22 4.46
CA LYS A 164 -23.66 -11.19 3.43
C LYS A 164 -22.27 -10.93 2.87
N LYS A 165 -21.69 -12.00 2.31
CA LYS A 165 -20.34 -12.01 1.72
C LYS A 165 -20.38 -12.12 0.21
N TYR A 166 -19.38 -11.54 -0.46
CA TYR A 166 -19.21 -11.58 -1.92
C TYR A 166 -17.75 -11.86 -2.27
N LYS A 167 -17.49 -12.88 -3.10
CA LYS A 167 -16.14 -13.19 -3.57
C LYS A 167 -15.81 -12.35 -4.81
N ILE A 168 -14.82 -11.47 -4.67
CA ILE A 168 -14.25 -10.72 -5.79
C ILE A 168 -13.34 -11.66 -6.58
N LYS A 169 -13.57 -11.81 -7.88
CA LYS A 169 -12.69 -12.56 -8.78
C LYS A 169 -11.86 -11.59 -9.60
N ALA A 170 -10.54 -11.65 -9.41
CA ALA A 170 -9.58 -10.80 -10.10
C ALA A 170 -8.50 -11.63 -10.80
N LYS A 171 -8.02 -11.17 -11.96
CA LYS A 171 -6.92 -11.76 -12.72
C LYS A 171 -5.87 -10.70 -13.02
N GLN A 172 -4.60 -11.02 -12.76
CA GLN A 172 -3.46 -10.19 -13.15
C GLN A 172 -3.02 -10.53 -14.58
N LYS A 173 -2.77 -9.52 -15.42
CA LYS A 173 -2.22 -9.68 -16.77
C LYS A 173 -0.85 -9.01 -16.87
N ALA A 174 0.14 -9.72 -17.39
CA ALA A 174 1.48 -9.21 -17.70
C ALA A 174 1.48 -8.31 -18.95
N GLU A 175 2.58 -7.60 -19.19
CA GLU A 175 2.79 -6.79 -20.41
C GLU A 175 2.65 -7.61 -21.70
N SER A 176 3.17 -8.84 -21.70
CA SER A 176 3.04 -9.81 -22.80
C SER A 176 3.29 -11.24 -22.29
N SER A 177 3.04 -12.24 -23.13
CA SER A 177 3.32 -13.66 -22.83
C SER A 177 4.81 -13.97 -22.63
N LYS A 178 5.71 -13.17 -23.21
CA LYS A 178 7.17 -13.33 -23.11
C LYS A 178 7.75 -12.81 -21.79
N ILE A 179 6.95 -12.05 -21.02
CA ILE A 179 7.37 -11.40 -19.78
C ILE A 179 6.78 -12.14 -18.58
N LYS A 180 7.63 -12.42 -17.59
CA LYS A 180 7.25 -13.07 -16.33
C LYS A 180 7.20 -12.03 -15.21
N VAL A 181 6.02 -11.86 -14.64
CA VAL A 181 5.85 -11.09 -13.39
C VAL A 181 6.13 -12.03 -12.23
N LYS A 182 7.30 -11.90 -11.59
CA LYS A 182 7.66 -12.64 -10.39
C LYS A 182 6.74 -12.19 -9.27
N LYS A 183 6.12 -13.12 -8.55
CA LYS A 183 5.25 -12.79 -7.42
C LYS A 183 6.10 -12.59 -6.17
N HIS A 184 6.34 -11.33 -5.81
CA HIS A 184 6.77 -10.94 -4.46
C HIS A 184 5.56 -10.92 -3.53
N ARG A 185 4.41 -10.47 -4.05
CA ARG A 185 3.12 -10.51 -3.35
C ARG A 185 2.01 -10.96 -4.29
N ALA A 186 0.95 -11.55 -3.73
CA ALA A 186 -0.29 -11.78 -4.44
C ALA A 186 -1.02 -10.45 -4.77
N LEU A 187 -2.12 -10.53 -5.52
CA LEU A 187 -3.06 -9.40 -5.59
C LEU A 187 -3.59 -9.13 -4.18
N SER A 188 -3.58 -7.86 -3.79
CA SER A 188 -4.07 -7.41 -2.48
C SER A 188 -5.36 -6.62 -2.64
N PHE A 189 -6.09 -6.52 -1.53
CA PHE A 189 -7.42 -5.92 -1.47
C PHE A 189 -7.45 -4.92 -0.32
N GLU A 190 -8.06 -3.77 -0.53
CA GLU A 190 -8.26 -2.75 0.51
C GLU A 190 -9.61 -2.07 0.31
N SER A 191 -10.35 -1.86 1.40
CA SER A 191 -11.60 -1.11 1.36
C SER A 191 -11.33 0.39 1.43
N SER A 192 -12.14 1.18 0.73
CA SER A 192 -12.17 2.62 0.90
C SER A 192 -12.92 3.04 2.17
N ASP A 193 -13.76 2.17 2.72
CA ASP A 193 -14.56 2.41 3.93
C ASP A 193 -14.97 1.06 4.56
N GLU A 194 -14.28 0.70 5.64
CA GLU A 194 -14.51 -0.56 6.35
C GLU A 194 -15.81 -0.57 7.17
N ASN A 195 -16.39 0.60 7.47
CA ASN A 195 -17.71 0.70 8.12
C ASN A 195 -18.84 0.27 7.17
N VAL A 196 -18.62 0.33 5.86
CA VAL A 196 -19.57 -0.13 4.84
C VAL A 196 -19.24 -1.54 4.39
N VAL A 197 -17.98 -1.83 4.06
CA VAL A 197 -17.57 -3.14 3.55
C VAL A 197 -16.12 -3.43 3.94
N THR A 198 -15.86 -4.60 4.54
CA THR A 198 -14.50 -5.10 4.75
C THR A 198 -14.13 -6.08 3.65
N VAL A 199 -12.84 -6.38 3.51
CA VAL A 199 -12.37 -7.38 2.56
C VAL A 199 -11.20 -8.18 3.13
N SER A 200 -11.31 -9.50 3.09
CA SER A 200 -10.21 -10.40 3.47
C SER A 200 -9.06 -10.37 2.46
N LYS A 201 -7.86 -10.82 2.87
CA LYS A 201 -6.70 -11.06 1.98
C LYS A 201 -7.03 -11.93 0.75
N SER A 202 -8.02 -12.82 0.88
CA SER A 202 -8.47 -13.67 -0.23
C SER A 202 -9.43 -12.97 -1.20
N GLY A 203 -9.87 -11.74 -0.93
CA GLY A 203 -10.85 -11.02 -1.75
C GLY A 203 -12.32 -11.42 -1.47
N LYS A 204 -12.63 -11.99 -0.30
CA LYS A 204 -14.02 -12.09 0.18
C LYS A 204 -14.39 -10.76 0.84
N ALA A 205 -15.32 -10.02 0.23
CA ALA A 205 -15.88 -8.79 0.76
C ALA A 205 -17.08 -9.10 1.66
N GLU A 206 -17.20 -8.44 2.81
CA GLU A 206 -18.27 -8.62 3.79
C GLU A 206 -19.01 -7.30 4.00
N ALA A 207 -20.34 -7.34 3.86
CA ALA A 207 -21.17 -6.15 3.93
C ALA A 207 -21.47 -5.78 5.40
N ILE A 208 -20.88 -4.69 5.88
CA ILE A 208 -20.94 -4.26 7.29
C ILE A 208 -22.08 -3.26 7.52
N GLY A 209 -22.04 -2.11 6.84
CA GLY A 209 -22.99 -1.01 7.01
C GLY A 209 -23.67 -0.64 5.71
N LYS A 210 -24.91 -0.11 5.78
CA LYS A 210 -25.61 0.40 4.58
C LYS A 210 -24.80 1.55 3.98
N GLY A 211 -24.67 1.57 2.65
CA GLY A 211 -23.88 2.60 1.99
C GLY A 211 -23.26 2.14 0.69
N THR A 212 -22.27 2.90 0.23
CA THR A 212 -21.46 2.56 -0.95
C THR A 212 -19.99 2.75 -0.62
N ALA A 213 -19.18 1.75 -0.92
CA ALA A 213 -17.73 1.80 -0.79
C ALA A 213 -17.07 1.14 -2.01
N TYR A 214 -15.77 1.38 -2.17
CA TYR A 214 -14.95 0.71 -3.17
C TYR A 214 -14.03 -0.30 -2.51
N ILE A 215 -13.85 -1.45 -3.15
CA ILE A 215 -12.68 -2.29 -2.88
C ILE A 215 -11.66 -2.05 -3.99
N TYR A 216 -10.46 -1.62 -3.58
CA TYR A 216 -9.28 -1.55 -4.43
C TYR A 216 -8.67 -2.95 -4.55
N VAL A 217 -8.37 -3.38 -5.77
CA VAL A 217 -7.67 -4.64 -6.06
C VAL A 217 -6.39 -4.29 -6.82
N TYR A 218 -5.24 -4.44 -6.19
CA TYR A 218 -3.98 -3.92 -6.69
C TYR A 218 -2.88 -4.99 -6.74
N ALA A 219 -2.06 -4.89 -7.77
CA ALA A 219 -0.87 -5.70 -7.93
C ALA A 219 0.32 -5.12 -7.16
N GLN A 220 1.37 -5.91 -7.04
CA GLN A 220 2.60 -5.53 -6.32
C GLN A 220 3.28 -4.28 -6.89
N ASP A 221 3.05 -3.90 -8.14
CA ASP A 221 3.59 -2.68 -8.76
C ASP A 221 2.61 -1.48 -8.69
N GLY A 222 1.51 -1.64 -7.95
CA GLY A 222 0.49 -0.62 -7.73
C GLY A 222 -0.54 -0.48 -8.85
N VAL A 223 -0.48 -1.28 -9.92
CA VAL A 223 -1.54 -1.32 -10.93
C VAL A 223 -2.83 -1.85 -10.30
N MET A 224 -3.94 -1.13 -10.47
CA MET A 224 -5.18 -1.37 -9.72
C MET A 224 -6.42 -1.37 -10.59
N ALA A 225 -7.41 -2.16 -10.17
CA ALA A 225 -8.82 -2.04 -10.55
C ALA A 225 -9.68 -1.93 -9.30
N LYS A 226 -10.80 -1.21 -9.38
CA LYS A 226 -11.74 -1.03 -8.26
C LYS A 226 -13.11 -1.60 -8.58
N ILE A 227 -13.76 -2.18 -7.58
CA ILE A 227 -15.17 -2.61 -7.63
C ILE A 227 -15.99 -1.73 -6.69
N ARG A 228 -17.12 -1.22 -7.17
CA ARG A 228 -18.11 -0.51 -6.35
C ARG A 228 -19.02 -1.51 -5.64
N ILE A 229 -19.08 -1.48 -4.32
CA ILE A 229 -19.99 -2.30 -3.52
C ILE A 229 -21.07 -1.40 -2.93
N LYS A 230 -22.34 -1.70 -3.22
CA LYS A 230 -23.50 -1.09 -2.55
C LYS A 230 -24.05 -2.08 -1.53
N VAL A 231 -24.13 -1.66 -0.27
CA VAL A 231 -24.74 -2.45 0.80
C VAL A 231 -26.15 -1.94 1.04
N LYS A 232 -27.12 -2.86 1.03
CA LYS A 232 -28.54 -2.59 1.31
C LYS A 232 -28.97 -3.29 2.59
#